data_AF-A0A7C7UYR8-F1
#
_entry.id   AF-A0A7C7UYR8-F1
#
_cell.length_a   1.000
_cell.length_b   1.000
_cell.length_c   1.000
_cell.angle_alpha   90.00
_cell.angle_beta   90.00
_cell.angle_gamma   90.00
#
_symmetry.space_group_name_H-M   'P 1'
#
loop_
_entity.id
_entity.type
_entity.pdbx_description
1 polymer ?
#
loop_
_entity_poly.entity_id
_entity_poly.type
_entity_poly.pdbx_seq_one_letter_code
_entity_poly.pdbx_strand_id
1 'polypeptide(L)'
;TLRLAAAPRRPSRGLERRSPSQLEGGRRVDLARRLQLHGAESRNRGTLLHAWFEQIRWLEDGVPDEASLRRTAEAINPAREDLSALVAEFLVAIQKPAITALLSYRTYQEPGTDSAVHLRPEVADPQWRVYRELPFALRHGDAILSGQIDRLVLLCDGRKPVAADVVDFKTDAFSHDDRQALAERVVHYQPQLEAYGRAVAKRFALPLQRISARLAFVTPGIVVPVPLR
;
A
#
# COMPACT_ATOMS: atom_id res chain seq x y z
N THR A 1 -31.76 51.79 -15.96
CA THR A 1 -30.82 51.55 -14.84
C THR A 1 -30.43 50.08 -14.84
N LEU A 2 -29.24 49.75 -15.34
CA LEU A 2 -28.75 48.37 -15.46
C LEU A 2 -28.29 47.87 -14.09
N ARG A 3 -28.94 46.82 -13.57
CA ARG A 3 -28.64 46.20 -12.28
C ARG A 3 -27.70 45.03 -12.52
N LEU A 4 -26.43 45.18 -12.15
CA LEU A 4 -25.42 44.12 -12.24
C LEU A 4 -25.73 43.01 -11.22
N ALA A 5 -25.57 41.76 -11.64
CA ALA A 5 -25.71 40.59 -10.77
C ALA A 5 -24.61 40.59 -9.69
N ALA A 6 -24.97 40.17 -8.48
CA ALA A 6 -24.03 40.04 -7.37
C ALA A 6 -22.93 39.03 -7.71
N ALA A 7 -21.68 39.43 -7.49
CA ALA A 7 -20.51 38.57 -7.70
C ALA A 7 -20.62 37.28 -6.87
N PRO A 8 -20.26 36.10 -7.42
CA PRO A 8 -20.22 34.89 -6.64
C PRO A 8 -19.23 35.05 -5.47
N ARG A 9 -19.65 34.57 -4.29
CA ARG A 9 -18.80 34.50 -3.09
C ARG A 9 -17.46 33.86 -3.48
N ARG A 10 -16.37 34.54 -3.12
CA ARG A 10 -14.95 34.19 -3.30
C ARG A 10 -14.72 32.70 -3.63
N PRO A 11 -13.96 32.35 -4.68
CA PRO A 11 -13.49 30.99 -4.85
C PRO A 11 -12.65 30.61 -3.61
N SER A 12 -13.14 29.69 -2.79
CA SER A 12 -12.31 29.05 -1.78
C SER A 12 -11.21 28.29 -2.52
N ARG A 13 -10.01 28.87 -2.56
CA ARG A 13 -8.83 28.20 -3.08
C ARG A 13 -8.52 26.99 -2.19
N GLY A 14 -8.93 25.81 -2.63
CA GLY A 14 -8.57 24.54 -2.03
C GLY A 14 -9.77 23.59 -1.94
N LEU A 15 -9.72 22.50 -2.71
CA LEU A 15 -10.59 21.34 -2.46
C LEU A 15 -10.17 20.68 -1.14
N GLU A 16 -11.14 20.16 -0.38
CA GLU A 16 -10.88 19.45 0.88
C GLU A 16 -9.92 18.28 0.63
N ARG A 17 -8.83 18.17 1.41
CA ARG A 17 -7.89 17.06 1.30
C ARG A 17 -8.31 15.92 2.21
N ARG A 18 -8.43 14.71 1.66
CA ARG A 18 -8.73 13.48 2.40
C ARG A 18 -7.65 12.44 2.16
N SER A 19 -7.39 11.57 3.13
CA SER A 19 -6.49 10.42 2.95
C SER A 19 -7.25 9.17 2.51
N PRO A 20 -6.62 8.26 1.74
CA PRO A 20 -7.18 6.96 1.37
C PRO A 20 -7.59 6.10 2.57
N SER A 21 -6.83 6.15 3.67
CA SER A 21 -7.17 5.45 4.91
C SER A 21 -8.47 5.94 5.56
N GLN A 22 -8.92 7.18 5.28
CA GLN A 22 -10.23 7.65 5.73
C GLN A 22 -11.40 7.00 4.98
N LEU A 23 -11.14 6.25 3.91
CA LEU A 23 -12.15 5.47 3.19
C LEU A 23 -12.36 4.08 3.81
N GLU A 24 -11.48 3.64 4.71
CA GLU A 24 -11.56 2.35 5.40
C GLU A 24 -12.84 2.26 6.25
N GLY A 25 -13.53 1.11 6.23
CA GLY A 25 -14.69 0.85 7.10
C GLY A 25 -16.00 1.60 6.78
N GLY A 26 -16.05 2.47 5.77
CA GLY A 26 -17.28 3.13 5.31
C GLY A 26 -17.82 4.27 6.19
N ARG A 27 -18.93 4.90 5.78
CA ARG A 27 -19.51 6.15 6.35
C ARG A 27 -20.05 6.06 7.80
N ARG A 28 -20.03 4.87 8.43
CA ARG A 28 -20.42 4.66 9.83
C ARG A 28 -19.17 4.24 10.60
N VAL A 29 -18.54 5.21 11.24
CA VAL A 29 -17.40 4.97 12.13
C VAL A 29 -17.93 4.23 13.35
N ASP A 30 -17.67 2.92 13.43
CA ASP A 30 -17.86 2.17 14.66
C ASP A 30 -16.77 2.62 15.66
N LEU A 31 -17.13 3.62 16.46
CA LEU A 31 -16.25 4.27 17.44
C LEU A 31 -15.64 3.25 18.42
N ALA A 32 -16.30 2.11 18.62
CA ALA A 32 -15.84 1.03 19.49
C ALA A 32 -14.63 0.27 18.90
N ARG A 33 -14.52 0.10 17.58
CA ARG A 33 -13.33 -0.51 16.94
C ARG A 33 -12.12 0.41 16.98
N ARG A 34 -12.31 1.73 16.95
CA ARG A 34 -11.21 2.71 17.09
C ARG A 34 -10.65 2.82 18.51
N LEU A 35 -11.39 2.29 19.48
CA LEU A 35 -11.07 2.30 20.91
C LEU A 35 -10.65 0.91 21.43
N GLN A 36 -10.47 -0.11 20.58
CA GLN A 36 -9.82 -1.37 20.99
C GLN A 36 -8.30 -1.20 21.09
N LEU A 37 -7.90 -0.39 22.08
CA LEU A 37 -6.84 -0.59 23.06
C LEU A 37 -5.78 -1.65 22.71
N HIS A 38 -4.85 -1.30 21.84
CA HIS A 38 -3.46 -1.71 22.00
C HIS A 38 -2.63 -0.42 22.04
N GLY A 39 -1.75 -0.29 23.04
CA GLY A 39 -1.17 0.98 23.49
C GLY A 39 -0.35 1.78 22.45
N ALA A 40 0.27 2.88 22.90
CA ALA A 40 1.22 3.63 22.08
C ALA A 40 2.30 2.72 21.46
N GLU A 41 2.70 1.67 22.19
CA GLU A 41 3.64 0.62 21.76
C GLU A 41 3.16 -0.16 20.53
N SER A 42 1.88 -0.57 20.47
CA SER A 42 1.35 -1.33 19.32
C SER A 42 1.27 -0.47 18.06
N ARG A 43 0.92 0.82 18.22
CA ARG A 43 0.96 1.78 17.12
C ARG A 43 2.39 2.01 16.65
N ASN A 44 3.35 2.19 17.55
CA ASN A 44 4.75 2.38 17.21
C ASN A 44 5.35 1.13 16.52
N ARG A 45 5.04 -0.08 17.00
CA ARG A 45 5.42 -1.35 16.36
C ARG A 45 4.92 -1.41 14.92
N GLY A 46 3.62 -1.18 14.71
CA GLY A 46 3.01 -1.25 13.39
C GLY A 46 3.63 -0.23 12.43
N THR A 47 3.73 1.03 12.86
CA THR A 47 4.36 2.09 12.05
C THR A 47 5.82 1.78 11.71
N LEU A 48 6.58 1.19 12.64
CA LEU A 48 7.98 0.86 12.40
C LEU A 48 8.16 -0.31 11.42
N LEU A 49 7.43 -1.42 11.62
CA LEU A 49 7.46 -2.55 10.69
C LEU A 49 7.07 -2.11 9.29
N HIS A 50 5.99 -1.34 9.17
CA HIS A 50 5.51 -0.77 7.92
C HIS A 50 6.60 0.05 7.20
N ALA A 51 7.22 0.99 7.91
CA ALA A 51 8.29 1.83 7.38
C ALA A 51 9.56 1.05 6.98
N TRP A 52 9.84 -0.10 7.59
CA TRP A 52 10.93 -0.98 7.16
C TRP A 52 10.59 -1.77 5.89
N PHE A 53 9.34 -2.23 5.74
CA PHE A 53 8.90 -2.88 4.49
C PHE A 53 8.92 -1.91 3.29
N GLU A 54 8.52 -0.66 3.50
CA GLU A 54 8.62 0.42 2.49
C GLU A 54 10.05 0.70 2.04
N GLN A 55 11.08 0.26 2.79
CA GLN A 55 12.48 0.40 2.40
C GLN A 55 12.95 -0.64 1.38
N ILE A 56 12.23 -1.75 1.24
CA ILE A 56 12.67 -2.89 0.41
C ILE A 56 12.32 -2.62 -1.07
N ARG A 57 13.34 -2.43 -1.90
CA ARG A 57 13.19 -2.37 -3.36
C ARG A 57 12.87 -3.76 -3.92
N TRP A 58 13.86 -4.64 -3.88
CA TRP A 58 13.80 -6.04 -4.22
C TRP A 58 14.67 -6.82 -3.24
N LEU A 59 14.31 -8.05 -2.88
CA LEU A 59 15.18 -8.85 -2.00
C LEU A 59 16.54 -9.14 -2.62
N GLU A 60 16.58 -9.22 -3.95
CA GLU A 60 17.83 -9.38 -4.71
C GLU A 60 18.75 -8.16 -4.63
N ASP A 61 18.22 -6.97 -4.33
CA ASP A 61 19.02 -5.76 -4.07
C ASP A 61 19.55 -5.73 -2.63
N GLY A 62 19.13 -6.68 -1.78
CA GLY A 62 19.40 -6.73 -0.34
C GLY A 62 18.23 -6.20 0.52
N VAL A 63 18.32 -6.50 1.81
CA VAL A 63 17.41 -5.95 2.84
C VAL A 63 18.02 -4.71 3.49
N PRO A 64 17.22 -3.81 4.10
CA PRO A 64 17.75 -2.65 4.82
C PRO A 64 18.78 -3.08 5.87
N ASP A 65 19.94 -2.42 5.86
CA ASP A 65 20.99 -2.69 6.84
C ASP A 65 20.61 -2.20 8.24
N GLU A 66 21.34 -2.68 9.25
CA GLU A 66 21.06 -2.35 10.65
C GLU A 66 21.07 -0.84 10.91
N ALA A 67 21.97 -0.11 10.25
CA ALA A 67 22.05 1.34 10.36
C ALA A 67 20.79 2.04 9.82
N SER A 68 20.22 1.56 8.72
CA SER A 68 18.96 2.08 8.17
C SER A 68 17.78 1.72 9.06
N LEU A 69 17.70 0.48 9.56
CA LEU A 69 16.66 0.06 10.49
C LEU A 69 16.65 0.93 11.76
N ARG A 70 17.83 1.19 12.34
CA ARG A 70 18.01 2.06 13.51
C ARG A 70 17.61 3.51 13.24
N ARG A 71 18.01 4.09 12.11
CA ARG A 71 17.62 5.47 11.73
C ARG A 71 16.10 5.63 11.61
N THR A 72 15.41 4.65 11.03
CA THR A 72 13.94 4.67 10.95
C THR A 72 13.30 4.54 12.32
N ALA A 73 13.82 3.65 13.18
CA ALA A 73 13.35 3.49 14.55
C ALA A 73 13.50 4.78 15.36
N GLU A 74 14.64 5.46 15.24
CA GLU A 74 14.92 6.74 15.89
C GLU A 74 13.89 7.83 15.56
N ALA A 75 13.48 7.91 14.30
CA ALA A 75 12.52 8.90 13.84
C ALA A 75 11.09 8.63 14.34
N ILE A 76 10.71 7.37 14.52
CA ILE A 76 9.33 6.95 14.83
C ILE A 76 9.15 6.73 16.33
N ASN A 77 10.11 6.07 16.98
CA ASN A 77 10.08 5.74 18.40
C ASN A 77 11.42 6.08 19.08
N PRO A 78 11.62 7.35 19.49
CA PRO A 78 12.87 7.80 20.11
C PRO A 78 13.24 7.05 21.39
N ALA A 79 12.27 6.45 22.10
CA ALA A 79 12.51 5.66 23.30
C ALA A 79 13.17 4.30 23.01
N ARG A 80 13.10 3.82 21.75
CA ARG A 80 13.73 2.57 21.24
C ARG A 80 13.48 1.30 22.06
N GLU A 81 12.42 1.28 22.86
CA GLU A 81 12.05 0.07 23.59
C GLU A 81 11.82 -1.07 22.60
N ASP A 82 12.43 -2.23 22.90
CA ASP A 82 12.29 -3.49 22.18
C ASP A 82 12.74 -3.49 20.70
N LEU A 83 13.63 -2.58 20.29
CA LEU A 83 14.12 -2.50 18.90
C LEU A 83 14.69 -3.85 18.40
N SER A 84 15.43 -4.57 19.23
CA SER A 84 16.01 -5.86 18.85
C SER A 84 14.94 -6.91 18.52
N ALA A 85 13.85 -6.99 19.30
CA ALA A 85 12.77 -7.93 19.00
C ALA A 85 11.98 -7.50 17.76
N LEU A 86 11.77 -6.20 17.55
CA LEU A 86 11.12 -5.68 16.35
C LEU A 86 11.94 -5.97 15.09
N VAL A 87 13.27 -5.80 15.15
CA VAL A 87 14.18 -6.19 14.07
C VAL A 87 14.10 -7.70 13.82
N ALA A 88 14.12 -8.52 14.87
CA ALA A 88 13.96 -9.97 14.73
C ALA A 88 12.61 -10.34 14.08
N GLU A 89 11.53 -9.68 14.49
CA GLU A 89 10.20 -9.86 13.89
C GLU A 89 10.18 -9.50 12.40
N PHE A 90 10.76 -8.37 12.03
CA PHE A 90 10.88 -7.94 10.63
C PHE A 90 11.65 -8.96 9.78
N LEU A 91 12.79 -9.44 10.28
CA LEU A 91 13.60 -10.45 9.59
C LEU A 91 12.84 -11.78 9.43
N VAL A 92 12.08 -12.20 10.44
CA VAL A 92 11.19 -13.37 10.35
C VAL A 92 10.07 -13.14 9.34
N ALA A 93 9.47 -11.94 9.31
CA ALA A 93 8.39 -11.61 8.40
C ALA A 93 8.83 -11.63 6.93
N ILE A 94 10.02 -11.10 6.62
CA ILE A 94 10.59 -11.13 5.26
C ILE A 94 10.80 -12.57 4.77
N GLN A 95 11.16 -13.49 5.66
CA GLN A 95 11.43 -14.89 5.29
C GLN A 95 10.16 -15.72 5.01
N LYS A 96 8.96 -15.19 5.28
CA LYS A 96 7.72 -15.93 5.03
C LYS A 96 7.49 -16.10 3.54
N PRO A 97 7.13 -17.30 3.04
CA PRO A 97 7.12 -17.59 1.61
C PRO A 97 6.33 -16.60 0.75
N ALA A 98 5.13 -16.23 1.17
CA ALA A 98 4.30 -15.28 0.42
C ALA A 98 4.89 -13.86 0.40
N ILE A 99 5.56 -13.44 1.48
CA ILE A 99 6.22 -12.14 1.58
C ILE A 99 7.51 -12.13 0.75
N THR A 100 8.31 -13.20 0.83
CA THR A 100 9.49 -13.39 -0.02
C THR A 100 9.13 -13.30 -1.50
N ALA A 101 8.08 -14.02 -1.92
CA ALA A 101 7.61 -14.02 -3.31
C ALA A 101 7.14 -12.63 -3.76
N LEU A 102 6.39 -11.92 -2.90
CA LEU A 102 5.93 -10.55 -3.15
C LEU A 102 7.09 -9.56 -3.37
N LEU A 103 8.19 -9.73 -2.63
CA LEU A 103 9.34 -8.82 -2.61
C LEU A 103 10.50 -9.22 -3.54
N SER A 104 10.38 -10.36 -4.24
CA SER A 104 11.38 -10.86 -5.19
C SER A 104 10.99 -10.46 -6.62
N TYR A 105 11.92 -9.87 -7.38
CA TYR A 105 11.63 -9.59 -8.79
C TYR A 105 11.55 -10.89 -9.61
N ARG A 106 12.26 -11.94 -9.18
CA ARG A 106 12.31 -13.25 -9.86
C ARG A 106 10.94 -13.90 -9.90
N THR A 107 10.13 -13.74 -8.85
CA THR A 107 8.74 -14.22 -8.81
C THR A 107 7.94 -13.70 -10.00
N TYR A 108 8.13 -12.43 -10.40
CA TYR A 108 7.38 -11.85 -11.51
C TYR A 108 7.95 -12.20 -12.89
N GLN A 109 9.18 -12.72 -12.98
CA GLN A 109 9.74 -13.20 -14.24
C GLN A 109 9.16 -14.55 -14.68
N GLU A 110 8.55 -15.28 -13.74
CA GLU A 110 7.83 -16.51 -14.03
C GLU A 110 6.34 -16.22 -14.30
N PRO A 111 5.65 -17.06 -15.11
CA PRO A 111 4.20 -16.99 -15.25
C PRO A 111 3.50 -17.17 -13.90
N GLY A 112 2.47 -16.36 -13.64
CA GLY A 112 1.70 -16.38 -12.39
C GLY A 112 0.32 -15.76 -12.58
N THR A 113 -0.57 -15.99 -11.61
CA THR A 113 -1.99 -15.57 -11.68
C THR A 113 -2.43 -14.69 -10.52
N ASP A 114 -1.61 -14.57 -9.47
CA ASP A 114 -1.88 -13.76 -8.30
C ASP A 114 -1.65 -12.26 -8.53
N SER A 115 -0.96 -11.90 -9.62
CA SER A 115 -0.65 -10.51 -9.99
C SER A 115 -0.64 -10.28 -11.50
N ALA A 116 -0.99 -9.08 -11.95
CA ALA A 116 -1.01 -8.70 -13.36
C ALA A 116 0.40 -8.48 -13.95
N VAL A 117 1.44 -8.40 -13.11
CA VAL A 117 2.82 -8.06 -13.50
C VAL A 117 3.73 -9.27 -13.73
N HIS A 118 3.20 -10.50 -13.63
CA HIS A 118 3.93 -11.68 -14.06
C HIS A 118 4.28 -11.62 -15.55
N LEU A 119 5.37 -12.28 -15.94
CA LEU A 119 5.77 -12.39 -17.32
C LEU A 119 4.63 -12.99 -18.14
N ARG A 120 4.33 -12.34 -19.27
CA ARG A 120 3.32 -12.78 -20.22
C ARG A 120 3.93 -12.92 -21.61
N PRO A 121 3.47 -13.88 -22.43
CA PRO A 121 3.98 -14.10 -23.78
C PRO A 121 3.85 -12.87 -24.70
N GLU A 122 2.89 -11.99 -24.45
CA GLU A 122 2.63 -10.82 -25.31
C GLU A 122 3.57 -9.64 -25.04
N VAL A 123 4.48 -9.74 -24.06
CA VAL A 123 5.45 -8.68 -23.70
C VAL A 123 6.80 -9.01 -24.33
N ALA A 124 7.24 -8.19 -25.29
CA ALA A 124 8.45 -8.47 -26.07
C ALA A 124 9.76 -8.13 -25.34
N ASP A 125 9.80 -6.99 -24.64
CA ASP A 125 10.95 -6.52 -23.85
C ASP A 125 10.53 -6.27 -22.40
N PRO A 126 10.37 -7.34 -21.58
CA PRO A 126 9.82 -7.21 -20.24
C PRO A 126 10.79 -6.53 -19.27
N GLN A 127 10.34 -5.44 -18.64
CA GLN A 127 11.09 -4.70 -17.61
C GLN A 127 10.24 -4.44 -16.38
N TRP A 128 10.77 -4.76 -15.20
CA TRP A 128 10.09 -4.51 -13.92
C TRP A 128 10.64 -3.27 -13.23
N ARG A 129 9.73 -2.37 -12.88
CA ARG A 129 10.05 -1.17 -12.09
C ARG A 129 9.25 -1.19 -10.81
N VAL A 130 9.92 -0.95 -9.69
CA VAL A 130 9.26 -0.81 -8.39
C VAL A 130 9.34 0.64 -7.92
N TYR A 131 8.21 1.14 -7.45
CA TYR A 131 8.12 2.39 -6.70
C TYR A 131 7.73 2.06 -5.27
N ARG A 132 8.28 2.83 -4.34
CA ARG A 132 8.00 2.76 -2.91
C ARG A 132 7.57 4.15 -2.47
N GLU A 133 6.64 4.24 -1.53
CA GLU A 133 6.12 5.51 -1.05
C GLU A 133 5.69 6.44 -2.20
N LEU A 134 4.92 5.92 -3.16
CA LEU A 134 4.57 6.66 -4.36
C LEU A 134 3.45 7.66 -4.05
N PRO A 135 3.70 8.98 -4.01
CA PRO A 135 2.66 9.95 -3.73
C PRO A 135 1.66 10.03 -4.89
N PHE A 136 0.40 10.26 -4.54
CA PHE A 136 -0.64 10.55 -5.51
C PHE A 136 -1.65 11.58 -4.99
N ALA A 137 -2.36 12.18 -5.95
CA ALA A 137 -3.51 13.02 -5.72
C ALA A 137 -4.56 12.72 -6.79
N LEU A 138 -5.78 12.38 -6.34
CA LEU A 138 -6.94 12.13 -7.18
C LEU A 138 -8.06 13.08 -6.80
N ARG A 139 -8.73 13.65 -7.79
CA ARG A 139 -9.99 14.35 -7.55
C ARG A 139 -11.08 13.31 -7.27
N HIS A 140 -11.82 13.49 -6.17
CA HIS A 140 -12.94 12.66 -5.77
C HIS A 140 -14.12 13.58 -5.40
N GLY A 141 -15.03 13.81 -6.37
CA GLY A 141 -16.07 14.83 -6.25
C GLY A 141 -15.48 16.23 -6.06
N ASP A 142 -15.85 16.86 -4.94
CA ASP A 142 -15.37 18.18 -4.50
C ASP A 142 -14.17 18.12 -3.55
N ALA A 143 -13.56 16.94 -3.39
CA ALA A 143 -12.37 16.72 -2.57
C ALA A 143 -11.18 16.26 -3.43
N ILE A 144 -9.97 16.43 -2.89
CA ILE A 144 -8.75 15.76 -3.36
C ILE A 144 -8.43 14.65 -2.38
N LEU A 145 -8.41 13.42 -2.87
CA LEU A 145 -7.83 12.30 -2.18
C LEU A 145 -6.33 12.29 -2.40
N SER A 146 -5.52 12.37 -1.35
CA SER A 146 -4.07 12.33 -1.45
C SER A 146 -3.50 11.35 -0.42
N GLY A 147 -2.55 10.53 -0.87
CA GLY A 147 -1.87 9.55 -0.03
C GLY A 147 -0.60 9.05 -0.70
N GLN A 148 -0.04 7.99 -0.14
CA GLN A 148 1.11 7.28 -0.68
C GLN A 148 0.72 5.83 -0.92
N ILE A 149 1.23 5.26 -2.00
CA ILE A 149 1.14 3.83 -2.28
C ILE A 149 2.44 3.21 -1.78
N ASP A 150 2.35 2.33 -0.78
CA ASP A 150 3.52 1.71 -0.13
C ASP A 150 4.44 1.06 -1.16
N ARG A 151 3.86 0.26 -2.06
CA ARG A 151 4.58 -0.41 -3.13
C ARG A 151 3.76 -0.50 -4.41
N LEU A 152 4.38 -0.12 -5.52
CA LEU A 152 3.86 -0.32 -6.87
C LEU A 152 4.91 -1.03 -7.71
N VAL A 153 4.57 -2.21 -8.22
CA VAL A 153 5.35 -2.87 -9.28
C VAL A 153 4.71 -2.55 -10.62
N LEU A 154 5.51 -2.11 -11.59
CA LEU A 154 5.10 -1.96 -12.99
C LEU A 154 5.82 -3.00 -13.83
N LEU A 155 5.07 -3.67 -14.69
CA LEU A 155 5.61 -4.38 -15.83
C LEU A 155 5.54 -3.45 -17.04
N CYS A 156 6.68 -3.24 -17.68
CA CYS A 156 6.81 -2.49 -18.92
C CYS A 156 7.20 -3.42 -20.07
N ASP A 157 6.71 -3.08 -21.26
CA ASP A 157 7.26 -3.56 -22.54
C ASP A 157 8.17 -2.45 -23.09
N GLY A 158 9.48 -2.63 -22.94
CA GLY A 158 10.48 -1.58 -23.03
C GLY A 158 10.16 -0.43 -22.08
N ARG A 159 9.84 0.75 -22.62
CA ARG A 159 9.49 1.94 -21.82
C ARG A 159 8.00 2.08 -21.51
N LYS A 160 7.13 1.27 -22.14
CA LYS A 160 5.68 1.41 -22.05
C LYS A 160 5.13 0.56 -20.89
N PRO A 161 4.46 1.15 -19.89
CA PRO A 161 3.75 0.37 -18.88
C PRO A 161 2.65 -0.49 -19.53
N VAL A 162 2.59 -1.78 -19.19
CA VAL A 162 1.59 -2.74 -19.69
C VAL A 162 0.82 -3.47 -18.60
N ALA A 163 1.31 -3.43 -17.35
CA ALA A 163 0.57 -3.84 -16.17
C ALA A 163 1.15 -3.21 -14.90
N ALA A 164 0.36 -3.24 -13.84
CA ALA A 164 0.74 -2.78 -12.53
C ALA A 164 0.25 -3.73 -11.44
N ASP A 165 0.94 -3.74 -10.32
CA ASP A 165 0.52 -4.40 -9.10
C ASP A 165 0.72 -3.44 -7.92
N VAL A 166 -0.40 -3.09 -7.30
CA VAL A 166 -0.45 -2.22 -6.12
C VAL A 166 -0.43 -3.11 -4.89
N VAL A 167 0.49 -2.82 -3.97
CA VAL A 167 0.64 -3.57 -2.73
C VAL A 167 0.60 -2.60 -1.57
N ASP A 168 -0.20 -2.94 -0.57
CA ASP A 168 -0.28 -2.22 0.70
C ASP A 168 0.08 -3.19 1.84
N PHE A 169 1.02 -2.77 2.68
CA PHE A 169 1.53 -3.58 3.78
C PHE A 169 0.68 -3.38 5.02
N LYS A 170 0.31 -4.48 5.68
CA LYS A 170 -0.48 -4.47 6.90
C LYS A 170 0.24 -5.25 8.00
N THR A 171 0.35 -4.63 9.18
CA THR A 171 1.07 -5.18 10.34
C THR A 171 0.15 -5.82 11.39
N ASP A 172 -1.12 -6.01 11.01
CA ASP A 172 -2.13 -6.68 11.82
C ASP A 172 -1.65 -8.06 12.29
N ALA A 173 -1.83 -8.33 13.58
CA ALA A 173 -1.61 -9.65 14.15
C ALA A 173 -2.94 -10.43 14.21
N PHE A 174 -2.97 -11.58 13.57
CA PHE A 174 -4.04 -12.59 13.67
C PHE A 174 -3.48 -13.95 13.27
N SER A 175 -4.19 -15.03 13.63
CA SER A 175 -3.75 -16.39 13.27
C SER A 175 -3.78 -16.59 11.75
N HIS A 176 -2.80 -17.34 11.23
CA HIS A 176 -2.74 -17.64 9.79
C HIS A 176 -4.01 -18.33 9.27
N ASP A 177 -4.62 -19.19 10.10
CA ASP A 177 -5.80 -19.98 9.73
C ASP A 177 -7.13 -19.26 9.99
N ASP A 178 -7.10 -18.04 10.54
CA ASP A 178 -8.31 -17.27 10.85
C ASP A 178 -8.86 -16.59 9.58
N ARG A 179 -9.62 -17.37 8.81
CA ARG A 179 -10.22 -16.92 7.55
C ARG A 179 -11.25 -15.80 7.76
N GLN A 180 -11.93 -15.77 8.89
CA GLN A 180 -12.93 -14.72 9.18
C GLN A 180 -12.21 -13.39 9.42
N ALA A 181 -11.18 -13.38 10.28
CA ALA A 181 -10.38 -12.20 10.54
C ALA A 181 -9.71 -11.64 9.28
N LEU A 182 -9.27 -12.52 8.37
CA LEU A 182 -8.73 -12.14 7.06
C LEU A 182 -9.80 -11.48 6.19
N ALA A 183 -10.96 -12.13 6.03
CA ALA A 183 -12.04 -11.61 5.19
C ALA A 183 -12.53 -10.23 5.66
N GLU A 184 -12.70 -10.03 6.97
CA GLU A 184 -13.09 -8.74 7.54
C GLU A 184 -12.08 -7.63 7.24
N ARG A 185 -10.78 -7.93 7.29
CA ARG A 185 -9.70 -6.97 6.98
C ARG A 185 -9.63 -6.64 5.49
N VAL A 186 -9.82 -7.64 4.62
CA VAL A 186 -9.89 -7.41 3.18
C VAL A 186 -11.02 -6.42 2.85
N VAL A 187 -12.21 -6.64 3.41
CA VAL A 187 -13.36 -5.72 3.23
C VAL A 187 -13.05 -4.33 3.79
N HIS A 188 -12.39 -4.27 4.95
CA HIS A 188 -12.04 -3.01 5.59
C HIS A 188 -11.09 -2.14 4.75
N TYR A 189 -10.06 -2.75 4.15
CA TYR A 189 -9.03 -2.04 3.37
C TYR A 189 -9.33 -1.91 1.87
N GLN A 190 -10.30 -2.64 1.35
CA GLN A 190 -10.65 -2.61 -0.08
C GLN A 190 -10.83 -1.18 -0.65
N PRO A 191 -11.57 -0.24 -0.01
CA PRO A 191 -11.77 1.10 -0.57
C PRO A 191 -10.46 1.89 -0.80
N GLN A 192 -9.45 1.66 0.04
CA GLN A 192 -8.12 2.27 -0.09
C GLN A 192 -7.40 1.74 -1.33
N LEU A 193 -7.37 0.43 -1.53
CA LEU A 193 -6.74 -0.20 -2.69
C LEU A 193 -7.46 0.15 -3.99
N GLU A 194 -8.79 0.28 -3.97
CA GLU A 194 -9.56 0.81 -5.11
C GLU A 194 -9.12 2.24 -5.47
N ALA A 195 -8.85 3.09 -4.48
CA ALA A 195 -8.32 4.43 -4.74
C ALA A 195 -6.92 4.40 -5.34
N TYR A 196 -6.04 3.52 -4.85
CA TYR A 196 -4.70 3.33 -5.40
C TYR A 196 -4.75 2.81 -6.83
N GLY A 197 -5.59 1.81 -7.11
CA GLY A 197 -5.80 1.26 -8.45
C GLY A 197 -6.23 2.34 -9.45
N ARG A 198 -7.19 3.21 -9.07
CA ARG A 198 -7.59 4.36 -9.90
C ARG A 198 -6.48 5.38 -10.10
N ALA A 199 -5.63 5.60 -9.08
CA ALA A 199 -4.52 6.54 -9.17
C ALA A 199 -3.48 6.04 -10.17
N VAL A 200 -3.16 4.75 -10.09
CA VAL A 200 -2.21 4.06 -10.98
C VAL A 200 -2.75 3.99 -12.41
N ALA A 201 -4.02 3.63 -12.58
CA ALA A 201 -4.69 3.62 -13.89
C ALA A 201 -4.54 4.97 -14.60
N LYS A 202 -4.86 6.06 -13.89
CA LYS A 202 -4.76 7.41 -14.43
C LYS A 202 -3.31 7.83 -14.69
N ARG A 203 -2.40 7.56 -13.74
CA ARG A 203 -1.00 7.99 -13.81
C ARG A 203 -0.22 7.31 -14.94
N PHE A 204 -0.47 6.03 -15.18
CA PHE A 204 0.27 5.23 -16.15
C PHE A 204 -0.53 4.89 -17.40
N ALA A 205 -1.73 5.46 -17.55
CA ALA A 205 -2.66 5.20 -18.66
C ALA A 205 -2.92 3.69 -18.86
N LEU A 206 -3.14 2.98 -17.75
CA LEU A 206 -3.42 1.54 -17.73
C LEU A 206 -4.92 1.30 -17.55
N PRO A 207 -5.53 0.35 -18.28
CA PRO A 207 -6.88 -0.11 -17.96
C PRO A 207 -6.86 -0.85 -16.62
N LEU A 208 -7.92 -0.72 -15.80
CA LEU A 208 -7.99 -1.34 -14.47
C LEU A 208 -7.79 -2.87 -14.52
N GLN A 209 -8.18 -3.52 -15.62
CA GLN A 209 -8.00 -4.97 -15.82
C GLN A 209 -6.52 -5.39 -15.93
N ARG A 210 -5.61 -4.44 -16.17
CA ARG A 210 -4.15 -4.65 -16.19
C ARG A 210 -3.50 -4.24 -14.86
N ILE A 211 -4.30 -3.99 -13.83
CA ILE A 211 -3.83 -3.60 -12.50
C ILE A 211 -4.35 -4.63 -11.50
N SER A 212 -3.44 -5.31 -10.82
CA SER A 212 -3.77 -6.09 -9.63
C SER A 212 -3.58 -5.22 -8.39
N ALA A 213 -4.30 -5.56 -7.33
CA ALA A 213 -4.09 -4.98 -6.01
C ALA A 213 -4.05 -6.10 -4.97
N ARG A 214 -3.14 -6.00 -4.00
CA ARG A 214 -2.93 -7.02 -2.98
C ARG A 214 -2.69 -6.39 -1.62
N LEU A 215 -3.21 -7.05 -0.58
CA LEU A 215 -2.86 -6.77 0.80
C LEU A 215 -1.80 -7.75 1.25
N ALA A 216 -0.73 -7.24 1.85
CA ALA A 216 0.36 -8.03 2.40
C ALA A 216 0.35 -7.93 3.93
N PHE A 217 -0.27 -8.90 4.58
CA PHE A 217 -0.29 -9.01 6.05
C PHE A 217 1.03 -9.64 6.52
N VAL A 218 1.98 -8.81 6.92
CA VAL A 218 3.38 -9.22 7.14
C VAL A 218 3.56 -10.07 8.40
N THR A 219 2.76 -9.85 9.44
CA THR A 219 2.81 -10.63 10.68
C THR A 219 2.23 -12.04 10.55
N PRO A 220 1.10 -12.31 9.86
CA PRO A 220 0.68 -13.67 9.56
C PRO A 220 1.35 -14.28 8.30
N GLY A 221 2.05 -13.47 7.50
CA GLY A 221 2.70 -13.92 6.26
C GLY A 221 1.72 -14.25 5.14
N ILE A 222 0.62 -13.50 5.06
CA ILE A 222 -0.47 -13.74 4.11
C ILE A 222 -0.49 -12.63 3.08
N VAL A 223 -0.52 -12.99 1.80
CA VAL A 223 -0.75 -12.06 0.69
C VAL A 223 -2.03 -12.47 -0.02
N VAL A 224 -2.97 -11.54 -0.16
CA VAL A 224 -4.27 -11.81 -0.80
C VAL A 224 -4.60 -10.79 -1.88
N PRO A 225 -5.18 -11.21 -3.00
CA PRO A 225 -5.70 -10.29 -4.01
C PRO A 225 -6.93 -9.55 -3.48
N VAL A 226 -7.04 -8.29 -3.86
CA VAL A 226 -8.19 -7.43 -3.58
C VAL A 226 -8.80 -6.98 -4.91
N PRO A 227 -10.06 -7.35 -5.19
CA PRO A 227 -10.72 -6.94 -6.42
C PRO A 227 -10.82 -5.42 -6.54
N LEU A 228 -10.35 -4.87 -7.66
CA LEU A 228 -10.54 -3.47 -8.01
C LEU A 228 -11.89 -3.31 -8.74
N ARG A 229 -12.66 -2.31 -8.32
CA ARG A 229 -13.96 -1.94 -8.89
C ARG A 229 -13.90 -0.62 -9.64
#